data_AF-W9UXE6-F1
#
_entry.id   AF-W9UXE6-F1
#
_cell.length_a   1.000
_cell.length_b   1.000
_cell.length_c   1.000
_cell.angle_alpha   90.00
_cell.angle_beta   90.00
_cell.angle_gamma   90.00
#
_symmetry.space_group_name_H-M   'P 1'
#
loop_
_entity.id
_entity.type
_entity.pdbx_description
1 polymer ?
#
loop_
_entity_poly.entity_id
_entity_poly.type
_entity_poly.pdbx_seq_one_letter_code
_entity_poly.pdbx_strand_id
1 'polypeptide(L)'
;MATMEKKGIDLGIEATHPLTGKKVPVWTANFVLMDYGSGAVMSVPAHDQRDWEFAKKYGLPIKQVIEPIDNNLIVDLDKEAFTEKGSLINSGDFDDLDFDLAFKAITNELSKRGRGQVTINYRLRDWGVSRQRYWGAPIPVINCASCGPVPVPEDQLPVVLPEDVEFDGVGSPIKKLASFIETTCPCCGGPAERETDTFDTFMESSWYFARFASRNKADGMLDPEQSRYWLPVDQYIGGIEHAILHLLYSRFFHKLMRDEGLVDSDEPFTRLLCQAWCLPKPITVKTSAVARSGFHPLT
;
A
#
# COMPACT_ATOMS: atom_id res chain seq x y z
N MET A 1 -12.40 -5.46 -4.29
CA MET A 1 -13.30 -4.28 -4.34
C MET A 1 -13.70 -3.89 -5.75
N ALA A 2 -12.79 -3.84 -6.74
CA ALA A 2 -13.17 -3.49 -8.12
C ALA A 2 -14.29 -4.37 -8.69
N THR A 3 -14.27 -5.67 -8.39
CA THR A 3 -15.27 -6.69 -8.81
C THR A 3 -16.45 -6.86 -7.85
N MET A 4 -16.46 -6.14 -6.72
CA MET A 4 -17.60 -6.21 -5.80
C MET A 4 -18.76 -5.40 -6.36
N GLU A 5 -19.98 -5.87 -6.10
CA GLU A 5 -21.20 -5.15 -6.42
C GLU A 5 -21.16 -3.73 -5.86
N LYS A 6 -21.39 -2.73 -6.73
CA LYS A 6 -21.44 -1.32 -6.32
C LYS A 6 -22.69 -1.08 -5.48
N LYS A 7 -22.51 -0.54 -4.27
CA LYS A 7 -23.62 -0.20 -3.36
C LYS A 7 -23.44 1.22 -2.86
N GLY A 8 -24.54 1.95 -2.79
CA GLY A 8 -24.56 3.29 -2.25
C GLY A 8 -25.94 3.71 -1.78
N ILE A 9 -25.94 4.81 -1.03
CA ILE A 9 -27.14 5.43 -0.44
C ILE A 9 -27.04 6.94 -0.69
N ASP A 10 -28.16 7.53 -1.10
CA ASP A 10 -28.30 8.98 -1.19
C ASP A 10 -28.30 9.57 0.22
N LEU A 11 -27.43 10.55 0.46
CA LEU A 11 -27.33 11.21 1.76
C LEU A 11 -28.39 12.29 1.96
N GLY A 12 -29.16 12.64 0.93
CA GLY A 12 -30.17 13.70 0.98
C GLY A 12 -29.57 15.11 1.08
N ILE A 13 -28.29 15.26 0.76
CA ILE A 13 -27.58 16.54 0.73
C ILE A 13 -27.03 16.79 -0.67
N GLU A 14 -26.81 18.07 -0.99
CA GLU A 14 -26.33 18.50 -2.30
C GLU A 14 -25.05 19.32 -2.19
N ALA A 15 -24.11 19.07 -3.10
CA ALA A 15 -22.95 19.93 -3.33
C ALA A 15 -23.24 20.93 -4.46
N THR A 16 -22.53 22.06 -4.47
CA THR A 16 -22.66 23.05 -5.56
C THR A 16 -21.45 22.92 -6.49
N HIS A 17 -21.70 22.63 -7.77
CA HIS A 17 -20.64 22.50 -8.76
C HIS A 17 -19.92 23.84 -8.97
N PRO A 18 -18.58 23.93 -8.82
CA PRO A 18 -17.87 25.22 -8.75
C PRO A 18 -17.83 26.01 -10.07
N LEU A 19 -17.93 25.32 -11.21
CA LEU A 19 -17.98 25.97 -12.52
C LEU A 19 -19.41 26.33 -12.96
N THR A 20 -20.33 25.36 -12.95
CA THR A 20 -21.70 25.53 -13.46
C THR A 20 -22.70 26.10 -12.45
N GLY A 21 -22.39 26.10 -11.15
CA GLY A 21 -23.30 26.51 -10.07
C GLY A 21 -24.46 25.54 -9.80
N LYS A 22 -24.60 24.46 -10.57
CA LYS A 22 -25.67 23.47 -10.41
C LYS A 22 -25.50 22.68 -9.11
N LYS A 23 -26.63 22.26 -8.53
CA LYS A 23 -26.65 21.32 -7.41
C LYS A 23 -26.42 19.91 -7.92
N VAL A 24 -25.60 19.14 -7.20
CA VAL A 24 -25.33 17.73 -7.47
C VAL A 24 -25.55 16.92 -6.20
N PRO A 25 -26.25 15.77 -6.26
CA PRO A 25 -26.54 14.96 -5.08
C PRO A 25 -25.25 14.31 -4.56
N VAL A 26 -25.16 14.15 -3.24
CA VAL A 26 -24.02 13.48 -2.58
C VAL A 26 -24.44 12.08 -2.13
N TRP A 27 -23.66 11.10 -2.54
CA TRP A 27 -23.88 9.69 -2.22
C TRP A 27 -22.74 9.15 -1.38
N THR A 28 -23.05 8.24 -0.46
CA THR A 28 -22.04 7.31 0.07
C THR A 28 -21.97 6.08 -0.83
N ALA A 29 -20.76 5.61 -1.14
CA ALA A 29 -20.56 4.47 -2.01
C ALA A 29 -19.41 3.57 -1.51
N ASN A 30 -19.62 2.26 -1.55
CA ASN A 30 -18.71 1.26 -0.96
C ASN A 30 -17.34 1.12 -1.67
N PHE A 31 -17.15 1.79 -2.81
CA PHE A 31 -15.90 1.76 -3.56
C PHE A 31 -15.07 3.04 -3.42
N VAL A 32 -15.56 4.03 -2.67
CA VAL A 32 -14.81 5.23 -2.29
C VAL A 32 -14.09 4.94 -0.98
N LEU A 33 -12.75 5.02 -1.00
CA LEU A 33 -11.91 4.68 0.15
C LEU A 33 -11.57 5.95 0.93
N MET A 34 -11.89 5.99 2.23
CA MET A 34 -11.61 7.14 3.09
C MET A 34 -10.12 7.50 3.14
N ASP A 35 -9.25 6.50 3.16
CA ASP A 35 -7.78 6.70 3.22
C ASP A 35 -7.15 6.99 1.85
N TYR A 36 -7.95 7.25 0.81
CA TYR A 36 -7.45 7.57 -0.52
C TYR A 36 -7.91 8.94 -0.99
N GLY A 37 -6.95 9.81 -1.31
CA GLY A 37 -7.23 11.21 -1.64
C GLY A 37 -7.87 11.93 -0.45
N SER A 38 -9.02 12.55 -0.66
CA SER A 38 -9.80 13.23 0.38
C SER A 38 -10.89 12.36 1.00
N GLY A 39 -11.01 11.09 0.60
CA GLY A 39 -12.16 10.24 0.95
C GLY A 39 -13.45 10.61 0.21
N ALA A 40 -13.38 11.54 -0.76
CA ALA A 40 -14.48 11.93 -1.64
C ALA A 40 -14.00 12.01 -3.09
N VAL A 41 -14.86 11.60 -4.03
CA VAL A 41 -14.59 11.67 -5.47
C VAL A 41 -15.76 12.32 -6.18
N MET A 42 -15.48 13.07 -7.26
CA MET A 42 -16.53 13.48 -8.19
C MET A 42 -16.88 12.30 -9.08
N SER A 43 -18.17 12.13 -9.38
CA SER A 43 -18.65 11.07 -10.27
C SER A 43 -18.87 11.65 -11.67
N VAL A 44 -18.27 11.04 -12.70
CA VAL A 44 -18.44 11.45 -14.11
C VAL A 44 -18.85 10.22 -14.95
N PRO A 45 -20.13 9.80 -14.87
CA PRO A 45 -20.57 8.50 -15.41
C PRO A 45 -20.40 8.30 -16.90
N ALA A 46 -20.29 9.35 -17.71
CA ALA A 46 -20.04 9.19 -19.14
C ALA A 46 -18.59 8.79 -19.45
N HIS A 47 -17.66 8.98 -18.51
CA HIS A 47 -16.21 8.90 -18.76
C HIS A 47 -15.41 8.14 -17.67
N ASP A 48 -16.07 7.60 -16.64
CA ASP A 48 -15.51 6.63 -15.70
C ASP A 48 -16.44 5.41 -15.61
N GLN A 49 -15.89 4.22 -15.86
CA GLN A 49 -16.68 2.98 -15.94
C GLN A 49 -17.34 2.60 -14.61
N ARG A 50 -16.71 2.90 -13.47
CA ARG A 50 -17.27 2.58 -12.14
C ARG A 50 -18.43 3.51 -11.81
N ASP A 51 -18.27 4.79 -12.19
CA ASP A 51 -19.33 5.79 -12.08
C ASP A 51 -20.51 5.45 -12.99
N TRP A 52 -20.24 4.97 -14.20
CA TRP A 52 -21.25 4.50 -15.15
C TRP A 52 -22.07 3.35 -14.58
N GLU A 53 -21.42 2.30 -14.08
CA GLU A 53 -22.09 1.14 -13.46
C GLU A 53 -22.97 1.58 -12.29
N PHE A 54 -22.46 2.49 -11.45
CA PHE A 54 -23.20 3.03 -10.33
C PHE A 54 -24.40 3.86 -10.80
N ALA A 55 -24.20 4.76 -11.77
CA ALA A 55 -25.26 5.61 -12.31
C ALA A 55 -26.36 4.81 -13.00
N LYS A 56 -26.02 3.81 -13.82
CA LYS A 56 -27.01 2.91 -14.46
C LYS A 56 -27.83 2.15 -13.41
N LYS A 57 -27.18 1.68 -12.33
CA LYS A 57 -27.86 0.95 -11.26
C LYS A 57 -28.84 1.81 -10.47
N TYR A 58 -28.47 3.06 -10.19
CA TYR A 58 -29.26 3.97 -9.34
C TYR A 58 -30.07 5.00 -10.14
N GLY A 59 -30.08 4.91 -11.47
CA GLY A 59 -30.82 5.84 -12.33
C GLY A 59 -30.30 7.28 -12.29
N LEU A 60 -29.00 7.47 -12.08
CA LEU A 60 -28.38 8.79 -12.01
C LEU A 60 -28.09 9.34 -13.42
N PRO A 61 -28.06 10.68 -13.60
CA PRO A 61 -27.81 11.29 -14.90
C PRO A 61 -26.43 10.93 -15.47
N ILE A 62 -26.40 10.57 -16.75
CA ILE A 62 -25.19 10.34 -17.52
C ILE A 62 -25.10 11.44 -18.58
N LYS A 63 -24.07 12.28 -18.50
CA LYS A 63 -23.87 13.40 -19.43
C LYS A 63 -22.52 13.29 -20.11
N GLN A 64 -22.54 13.16 -21.44
CA GLN A 64 -21.33 13.18 -22.25
C GLN A 64 -20.73 14.60 -22.28
N VAL A 65 -19.43 14.67 -22.00
CA VAL A 65 -18.63 15.90 -22.08
C VAL A 65 -17.33 15.73 -22.87
N ILE A 66 -17.04 14.52 -23.33
CA ILE A 66 -15.89 14.20 -24.20
C ILE A 66 -16.41 13.50 -25.45
N GLU A 67 -15.97 13.94 -26.61
CA GLU A 67 -16.14 13.25 -27.88
C GLU A 67 -14.81 12.65 -28.37
N PRO A 68 -14.85 11.50 -29.07
CA PRO A 68 -13.64 10.87 -29.59
C PRO A 68 -12.97 11.72 -30.66
N ILE A 69 -11.64 11.63 -30.75
CA ILE A 69 -10.86 12.26 -31.83
C ILE A 69 -11.13 11.57 -33.18
N ASP A 70 -11.39 10.26 -33.15
CA ASP A 70 -11.79 9.52 -34.34
C ASP A 70 -13.30 9.70 -34.59
N ASN A 71 -13.62 10.47 -35.63
CA ASN A 71 -15.00 10.74 -36.06
C ASN A 71 -15.78 9.48 -36.48
N ASN A 72 -15.13 8.33 -36.67
CA ASN A 72 -15.79 7.06 -36.95
C ASN A 72 -16.20 6.29 -35.68
N LEU A 73 -15.70 6.70 -34.52
CA LEU A 73 -16.03 6.08 -33.25
C LEU A 73 -17.35 6.67 -32.73
N ILE A 74 -18.35 5.82 -32.59
CA ILE A 74 -19.65 6.20 -32.03
C ILE A 74 -19.66 5.86 -30.54
N VAL A 75 -19.85 6.88 -29.71
CA VAL A 75 -19.98 6.71 -28.26
C VAL A 75 -21.39 6.23 -27.91
N ASP A 76 -21.50 5.04 -27.33
CA ASP A 76 -22.75 4.42 -26.89
C ASP A 76 -22.80 4.28 -25.36
N LEU A 77 -23.25 5.35 -24.69
CA LEU A 77 -23.34 5.41 -23.23
C LEU A 77 -24.45 4.51 -22.64
N ASP A 78 -25.25 3.84 -23.47
CA ASP A 78 -26.15 2.81 -22.99
C ASP A 78 -25.44 1.49 -22.70
N LYS A 79 -24.23 1.29 -23.26
CA LYS A 79 -23.41 0.09 -23.07
C LYS A 79 -22.28 0.25 -22.08
N GLU A 80 -21.52 1.35 -22.16
CA GLU A 80 -20.35 1.57 -21.30
C GLU A 80 -19.92 3.05 -21.27
N ALA A 81 -19.00 3.40 -20.37
CA ALA A 81 -18.39 4.72 -20.35
C ALA A 81 -17.37 4.88 -21.48
N PHE A 82 -17.27 6.10 -22.03
CA PHE A 82 -16.19 6.44 -22.95
C PHE A 82 -14.97 6.96 -22.16
N THR A 83 -13.95 6.12 -21.99
CA THR A 83 -12.79 6.39 -21.12
C THR A 83 -11.57 6.97 -21.81
N GLU A 84 -11.56 6.99 -23.14
CA GLU A 84 -10.44 7.55 -23.91
C GLU A 84 -10.43 9.07 -23.85
N LYS A 85 -9.25 9.66 -24.08
CA LYS A 85 -9.11 11.12 -24.17
C LYS A 85 -9.67 11.62 -25.50
N GLY A 86 -10.28 12.79 -25.48
CA GLY A 86 -10.82 13.44 -26.66
C GLY A 86 -11.02 14.93 -26.49
N SER A 87 -11.88 15.51 -27.32
CA SER A 87 -12.22 16.94 -27.27
C SER A 87 -13.42 17.17 -26.36
N LEU A 88 -13.44 18.32 -25.68
CA LEU A 88 -14.57 18.68 -24.82
C LEU A 88 -15.78 19.13 -25.63
N ILE A 89 -16.94 18.63 -25.22
CA ILE A 89 -18.27 19.05 -25.68
C ILE A 89 -19.17 19.31 -24.48
N ASN A 90 -20.28 20.04 -24.68
CA ASN A 90 -21.28 20.30 -23.62
C ASN A 90 -20.68 20.90 -22.32
N SER A 91 -19.58 21.62 -22.44
CA SER A 91 -18.70 22.12 -21.37
C SER A 91 -18.58 23.65 -21.38
N GLY A 92 -19.25 24.36 -22.28
CA GLY A 92 -19.37 25.83 -22.26
C GLY A 92 -18.11 26.48 -22.80
N ASP A 93 -17.49 27.38 -22.03
CA ASP A 93 -16.27 28.11 -22.42
C ASP A 93 -15.05 27.19 -22.68
N PHE A 94 -15.18 25.88 -22.40
CA PHE A 94 -14.15 24.87 -22.59
C PHE A 94 -14.41 23.94 -23.77
N ASP A 95 -15.50 24.12 -24.52
CA ASP A 95 -15.79 23.32 -25.71
C ASP A 95 -14.66 23.43 -26.75
N ASP A 96 -14.48 22.37 -27.54
CA ASP A 96 -13.45 22.19 -28.58
C ASP A 96 -11.99 22.12 -28.07
N LEU A 97 -11.77 22.19 -26.75
CA LEU A 97 -10.44 22.00 -26.17
C LEU A 97 -10.05 20.51 -26.11
N ASP A 98 -8.82 20.20 -26.51
CA ASP A 98 -8.21 18.89 -26.27
C ASP A 98 -7.88 18.67 -24.78
N PHE A 99 -7.50 17.45 -24.42
CA PHE A 99 -7.22 17.08 -23.02
C PHE A 99 -6.21 18.00 -22.32
N ASP A 100 -5.08 18.32 -22.95
CA ASP A 100 -4.00 19.07 -22.30
C ASP A 100 -4.37 20.55 -22.12
N LEU A 101 -5.03 21.13 -23.11
CA LEU A 101 -5.56 22.49 -23.04
C LEU A 101 -6.73 22.59 -22.06
N ALA A 102 -7.66 21.64 -22.09
CA ALA A 102 -8.80 21.56 -21.17
C ALA A 102 -8.34 21.42 -19.72
N PHE A 103 -7.40 20.50 -19.44
CA PHE A 103 -6.87 20.30 -18.10
C PHE A 103 -6.26 21.59 -17.55
N LYS A 104 -5.44 22.30 -18.35
CA LYS A 104 -4.85 23.59 -17.96
C LYS A 104 -5.90 24.69 -17.77
N ALA A 105 -6.85 24.80 -18.69
CA ALA A 105 -7.89 25.84 -18.63
C ALA A 105 -8.79 25.69 -17.40
N ILE A 106 -9.27 24.47 -17.15
CA ILE A 106 -10.15 24.15 -16.02
C ILE A 106 -9.42 24.32 -14.68
N THR A 107 -8.18 23.82 -14.57
CA THR A 107 -7.39 23.95 -13.34
C THR A 107 -7.08 25.42 -13.03
N ASN A 108 -6.74 26.22 -14.04
CA ASN A 108 -6.54 27.66 -13.87
C ASN A 108 -7.82 28.37 -13.40
N GLU A 109 -8.98 28.02 -13.97
CA GLU A 109 -10.24 28.64 -13.57
C GLU A 109 -10.65 28.27 -12.14
N LEU A 110 -10.50 27.00 -11.75
CA LEU A 110 -10.74 26.55 -10.39
C LEU A 110 -9.81 27.24 -9.38
N SER A 111 -8.53 27.41 -9.75
CA SER A 111 -7.53 28.11 -8.92
C SER A 111 -7.86 29.60 -8.75
N LYS A 112 -8.21 30.30 -9.83
CA LYS A 112 -8.65 31.71 -9.80
C LYS A 112 -9.85 31.93 -8.86
N ARG A 113 -10.76 30.97 -8.80
CA ARG A 113 -11.94 31.01 -7.90
C ARG A 113 -11.64 30.57 -6.47
N GLY A 114 -10.42 30.11 -6.17
CA GLY A 114 -10.07 29.51 -4.87
C GLY A 114 -10.83 28.22 -4.57
N ARG A 115 -11.18 27.46 -5.62
CA ARG A 115 -12.01 26.23 -5.54
C ARG A 115 -11.29 24.97 -6.00
N GLY A 116 -9.99 25.04 -6.25
CA GLY A 116 -9.18 23.86 -6.60
C GLY A 116 -7.72 24.19 -6.83
N GLN A 117 -6.88 23.16 -6.76
CA GLN A 117 -5.46 23.23 -7.06
C GLN A 117 -4.98 21.90 -7.66
N VAL A 118 -3.93 21.95 -8.48
CA VAL A 118 -3.30 20.73 -9.00
C VAL A 118 -2.60 19.99 -7.86
N THR A 119 -2.84 18.69 -7.75
CA THR A 119 -2.25 17.83 -6.72
C THR A 119 -1.74 16.55 -7.34
N ILE A 120 -0.53 16.12 -6.98
CA ILE A 120 0.03 14.83 -7.37
C ILE A 120 -0.38 13.80 -6.33
N ASN A 121 -0.98 12.69 -6.77
CA ASN A 121 -1.40 11.59 -5.89
C ASN A 121 -0.70 10.29 -6.30
N TYR A 122 -0.36 9.47 -5.32
CA TYR A 122 0.20 8.13 -5.53
C TYR A 122 -0.82 7.07 -5.13
N ARG A 123 -0.87 5.97 -5.89
CA ARG A 123 -1.60 4.76 -5.47
C ARG A 123 -0.85 3.99 -4.38
N LEU A 124 0.49 4.13 -4.37
CA LEU A 124 1.33 3.57 -3.33
C LEU A 124 0.94 4.16 -1.97
N ARG A 125 0.89 3.31 -0.95
CA ARG A 125 0.67 3.70 0.45
C ARG A 125 1.96 3.45 1.23
N ASP A 126 2.07 4.11 2.36
CA ASP A 126 3.17 3.85 3.29
C ASP A 126 3.16 2.39 3.76
N TRP A 127 4.35 1.88 4.01
CA TRP A 127 4.54 0.50 4.44
C TRP A 127 4.27 0.38 5.94
N GLY A 128 3.15 -0.24 6.30
CA GLY A 128 2.85 -0.62 7.67
C GLY A 128 3.71 -1.82 8.09
N VAL A 129 4.73 -1.56 8.90
CA VAL A 129 5.75 -2.56 9.31
C VAL A 129 5.38 -3.33 10.58
N SER A 130 4.39 -2.91 11.35
CA SER A 130 4.03 -3.58 12.62
C SER A 130 3.19 -4.83 12.40
N ARG A 131 3.47 -5.90 13.15
CA ARG A 131 2.72 -7.16 13.15
C ARG A 131 2.42 -7.59 14.58
N GLN A 132 1.15 -7.91 14.85
CA GLN A 132 0.70 -8.49 16.12
C GLN A 132 1.02 -10.00 16.16
N ARG A 133 2.29 -10.35 15.90
CA ARG A 133 2.82 -11.71 15.86
C ARG A 133 4.07 -11.78 16.72
N TYR A 134 4.39 -12.98 17.17
CA TYR A 134 5.53 -13.22 18.04
C TYR A 134 6.84 -13.41 17.28
N TRP A 135 6.79 -14.21 16.21
CA TRP A 135 8.00 -14.66 15.52
C TRP A 135 8.47 -13.62 14.51
N GLY A 136 9.17 -12.61 15.00
CA GLY A 136 9.78 -11.54 14.22
C GLY A 136 10.71 -10.69 15.08
N ALA A 137 11.48 -9.80 14.44
CA ALA A 137 12.32 -8.86 15.17
C ALA A 137 11.45 -7.89 15.99
N PRO A 138 11.67 -7.76 17.32
CA PRO A 138 10.96 -6.77 18.13
C PRO A 138 11.19 -5.35 17.63
N ILE A 139 10.14 -4.54 17.59
CA ILE A 139 10.25 -3.13 17.21
C ILE A 139 10.97 -2.39 18.35
N PRO A 140 12.09 -1.68 18.09
CA PRO A 140 12.90 -1.04 19.13
C PRO A 140 12.30 0.29 19.61
N VAL A 141 11.07 0.24 20.12
CA VAL A 141 10.32 1.38 20.68
C VAL A 141 9.91 1.07 22.12
N ILE A 142 9.97 2.08 22.98
CA ILE A 142 9.50 2.07 24.36
C ILE A 142 8.35 3.09 24.47
N ASN A 143 7.19 2.65 24.95
CA ASN A 143 6.01 3.46 25.18
C ASN A 143 6.03 3.99 26.63
N CYS A 144 6.24 5.30 26.78
CA CYS A 144 6.23 5.98 28.07
C CYS A 144 4.98 6.85 28.22
N ALA A 145 4.28 6.76 29.35
CA ALA A 145 3.07 7.56 29.60
C ALA A 145 3.34 9.07 29.64
N SER A 146 4.55 9.50 30.00
CA SER A 146 4.93 10.92 30.07
C SER A 146 5.60 11.44 28.79
N CYS A 147 6.38 10.60 28.10
CA CYS A 147 7.20 11.03 26.96
C CYS A 147 6.64 10.59 25.60
N GLY A 148 5.64 9.70 25.58
CA GLY A 148 5.15 9.06 24.37
C GLY A 148 6.07 7.92 23.90
N PRO A 149 6.01 7.53 22.61
CA PRO A 149 6.89 6.53 22.04
C PRO A 149 8.31 7.09 21.87
N VAL A 150 9.29 6.39 22.44
CA VAL A 150 10.71 6.75 22.37
C VAL A 150 11.53 5.58 21.81
N PRO A 151 12.55 5.82 20.97
CA PRO A 151 13.39 4.75 20.45
C PRO A 151 14.24 4.13 21.58
N VAL A 152 14.51 2.84 21.47
CA VAL A 152 15.50 2.17 22.32
C VAL A 152 16.89 2.75 22.01
N PRO A 153 17.69 3.12 23.02
CA PRO A 153 19.07 3.59 22.81
C PRO A 153 19.96 2.58 22.10
N GLU A 154 20.93 3.06 21.31
CA GLU A 154 21.81 2.21 20.50
C GLU A 154 22.62 1.20 21.33
N ASP A 155 23.06 1.60 22.52
CA ASP A 155 23.80 0.75 23.47
C ASP A 155 22.93 -0.31 24.16
N GLN A 156 21.61 -0.23 23.99
CA GLN A 156 20.64 -1.23 24.47
C GLN A 156 20.10 -2.11 23.33
N LEU A 157 20.59 -1.93 22.11
CA LEU A 157 20.29 -2.83 21.00
C LEU A 157 21.19 -4.08 21.08
N PRO A 158 20.68 -5.24 20.62
CA PRO A 158 19.32 -5.48 20.12
C PRO A 158 18.29 -5.66 21.24
N VAL A 159 17.02 -5.34 20.96
CA VAL A 159 15.90 -5.84 21.76
C VAL A 159 15.73 -7.33 21.42
N VAL A 160 16.24 -8.20 22.30
CA VAL A 160 16.25 -9.64 22.07
C VAL A 160 14.84 -10.22 22.24
N LEU A 161 14.34 -10.94 21.24
CA LEU A 161 13.10 -11.70 21.34
C LEU A 161 13.32 -12.88 22.32
N PRO A 162 12.52 -13.01 23.39
CA PRO A 162 12.65 -14.13 24.32
C PRO A 162 12.27 -15.43 23.63
N GLU A 163 13.17 -16.42 23.55
CA GLU A 163 12.90 -17.68 22.85
C GLU A 163 12.17 -18.73 23.70
N ASP A 164 12.31 -18.66 25.03
CA ASP A 164 11.65 -19.55 25.98
C ASP A 164 10.25 -19.00 26.32
N VAL A 165 9.26 -19.35 25.49
CA VAL A 165 7.87 -18.90 25.62
C VAL A 165 6.89 -20.06 25.45
N GLU A 166 5.76 -19.99 26.15
CA GLU A 166 4.64 -20.91 25.98
C GLU A 166 3.61 -20.34 25.00
N PHE A 167 3.15 -21.17 24.06
CA PHE A 167 2.09 -20.83 23.13
C PHE A 167 0.76 -21.36 23.62
N ASP A 168 -0.14 -20.46 24.01
CA ASP A 168 -1.52 -20.78 24.39
C ASP A 168 -2.50 -20.77 23.19
N GLY A 169 -1.98 -20.50 21.98
CA GLY A 169 -2.76 -20.40 20.75
C GLY A 169 -3.51 -19.08 20.56
N VAL A 170 -3.45 -18.15 21.53
CA VAL A 170 -4.21 -16.89 21.52
C VAL A 170 -3.29 -15.68 21.75
N GLY A 171 -2.93 -15.03 20.64
CA GLY A 171 -2.14 -13.80 20.63
C GLY A 171 -0.62 -14.04 20.66
N SER A 172 0.14 -12.96 20.75
CA SER A 172 1.60 -13.01 20.86
C SER A 172 2.00 -13.27 22.32
N PRO A 173 2.88 -14.25 22.65
CA PRO A 173 3.29 -14.56 24.03
C PRO A 173 3.97 -13.38 24.71
N ILE A 174 4.78 -12.62 23.97
CA ILE A 174 5.50 -11.44 24.52
C ILE A 174 4.58 -10.33 24.99
N LYS A 175 3.31 -10.33 24.57
CA LYS A 175 2.29 -9.37 25.05
C LYS A 175 1.80 -9.67 26.48
N LYS A 176 2.10 -10.85 27.01
CA LYS A 176 1.76 -11.27 28.38
C LYS A 176 2.99 -11.43 29.28
N LEU A 177 4.18 -11.24 28.72
CA LEU A 177 5.44 -11.53 29.38
C LEU A 177 5.98 -10.26 30.04
N ALA A 178 5.65 -10.05 31.32
CA ALA A 178 6.07 -8.87 32.09
C ALA A 178 7.60 -8.67 32.06
N SER A 179 8.38 -9.77 32.09
CA SER A 179 9.85 -9.72 32.01
C SER A 179 10.41 -9.16 30.70
N PHE A 180 9.60 -9.13 29.63
CA PHE A 180 9.94 -8.50 28.36
C PHE A 180 9.35 -7.09 28.26
N ILE A 181 8.09 -6.92 28.65
CA ILE A 181 7.33 -5.68 28.48
C ILE A 181 7.86 -4.58 29.39
N GLU A 182 8.04 -4.88 30.68
CA GLU A 182 8.35 -3.89 31.70
C GLU A 182 9.79 -3.38 31.53
N THR A 183 9.93 -2.06 31.39
CA THR A 183 11.24 -1.41 31.26
C THR A 183 11.18 0.00 31.87
N THR A 184 12.29 0.73 31.78
CA THR A 184 12.36 2.14 32.16
C THR A 184 12.47 3.02 30.91
N CYS A 185 11.87 4.21 30.97
CA CYS A 185 11.97 5.19 29.90
C CYS A 185 13.39 5.76 29.85
N PRO A 186 14.10 5.69 28.71
CA PRO A 186 15.44 6.26 28.58
C PRO A 186 15.47 7.79 28.70
N CYS A 187 14.34 8.47 28.48
CA CYS A 187 14.28 9.94 28.52
C CYS A 187 14.04 10.50 29.93
N CYS A 188 13.19 9.86 30.74
CA CYS A 188 12.78 10.39 32.05
C CYS A 188 13.06 9.45 33.23
N GLY A 189 13.51 8.22 32.98
CA GLY A 189 13.77 7.20 34.00
C GLY A 189 12.52 6.57 34.63
N GLY A 190 11.32 7.04 34.29
CA GLY A 190 10.05 6.50 34.79
C GLY A 190 9.71 5.10 34.24
N PRO A 191 8.69 4.42 34.81
CA PRO A 191 8.22 3.13 34.29
C PRO A 191 7.66 3.28 32.88
N ALA A 192 7.96 2.32 32.01
CA ALA A 192 7.53 2.29 30.62
C ALA A 192 7.37 0.84 30.12
N GLU A 193 6.77 0.69 28.95
CA GLU A 193 6.52 -0.62 28.34
C GLU A 193 7.20 -0.71 26.97
N ARG A 194 7.84 -1.83 26.64
CA ARG A 194 8.35 -2.07 25.28
C ARG A 194 7.19 -2.26 24.30
N GLU A 195 7.40 -1.87 23.05
CA GLU A 195 6.52 -2.30 21.96
C GLU A 195 6.51 -3.83 21.88
N THR A 196 5.33 -4.40 21.70
CA THR A 196 5.09 -5.86 21.67
C THR A 196 4.77 -6.37 20.27
N ASP A 197 4.55 -5.47 19.32
CA ASP A 197 4.54 -5.82 17.91
C ASP A 197 5.96 -6.10 17.39
N THR A 198 6.04 -6.99 16.42
CA THR A 198 7.28 -7.30 15.70
C THR A 198 7.25 -6.69 14.30
N PHE A 199 8.41 -6.58 13.67
CA PHE A 199 8.48 -6.17 12.27
C PHE A 199 7.84 -7.19 11.32
N ASP A 200 7.31 -6.67 10.22
CA ASP A 200 6.96 -7.38 9.01
C ASP A 200 8.18 -8.10 8.45
N THR A 201 8.05 -9.36 8.04
CA THR A 201 9.21 -10.17 7.62
C THR A 201 9.88 -9.67 6.33
N PHE A 202 9.21 -8.76 5.60
CA PHE A 202 9.83 -8.03 4.51
C PHE A 202 10.94 -7.08 4.99
N MET A 203 10.96 -6.68 6.27
CA MET A 203 12.03 -5.89 6.86
C MET A 203 13.38 -6.60 6.68
N GLU A 204 13.48 -7.88 7.03
CA GLU A 204 14.72 -8.64 6.90
C GLU A 204 15.06 -8.92 5.43
N SER A 205 14.07 -9.28 4.60
CA SER A 205 14.29 -9.57 3.18
C SER A 205 14.61 -8.33 2.34
N SER A 206 14.44 -7.11 2.87
CA SER A 206 14.68 -5.87 2.14
C SER A 206 16.15 -5.49 2.03
N TRP A 207 17.04 -6.06 2.84
CA TRP A 207 18.46 -5.66 2.85
C TRP A 207 19.47 -6.82 3.01
N TYR A 208 18.99 -8.07 3.13
CA TYR A 208 19.84 -9.26 3.29
C TYR A 208 20.93 -9.39 2.20
N PHE A 209 20.64 -8.97 0.95
CA PHE A 209 21.59 -9.03 -0.16
C PHE A 209 22.84 -8.18 0.12
N ALA A 210 22.66 -7.00 0.73
CA ALA A 210 23.77 -6.14 1.13
C ALA A 210 24.50 -6.74 2.33
N ARG A 211 23.76 -7.30 3.30
CA ARG A 211 24.37 -7.96 4.46
C ARG A 211 25.25 -9.14 4.09
N PHE A 212 24.96 -9.86 3.01
CA PHE A 212 25.85 -10.91 2.51
C PHE A 212 27.24 -10.39 2.12
N ALA A 213 27.33 -9.19 1.54
CA ALA A 213 28.61 -8.55 1.24
C ALA A 213 29.40 -8.21 2.52
N SER A 214 28.72 -7.92 3.63
CA SER A 214 29.32 -7.49 4.91
C SER A 214 29.07 -8.44 6.08
N ARG A 215 28.98 -9.76 5.82
CA ARG A 215 28.53 -10.76 6.81
C ARG A 215 29.25 -10.70 8.16
N ASN A 216 30.54 -10.38 8.16
CA ASN A 216 31.40 -10.43 9.34
C ASN A 216 31.47 -9.09 10.11
N LYS A 217 30.77 -8.04 9.67
CA LYS A 217 30.74 -6.74 10.36
C LYS A 217 29.94 -6.86 11.66
N ALA A 218 30.60 -6.78 12.82
CA ALA A 218 29.95 -6.99 14.12
C ALA A 218 29.31 -5.70 14.70
N ASP A 219 29.90 -4.55 14.40
CA ASP A 219 29.66 -3.23 14.98
C ASP A 219 28.95 -2.28 14.00
N GLY A 220 28.12 -2.81 13.11
CA GLY A 220 27.36 -2.00 12.16
C GLY A 220 26.55 -2.83 11.18
N MET A 221 25.63 -2.15 10.49
CA MET A 221 24.75 -2.78 9.49
C MET A 221 25.54 -3.30 8.29
N LEU A 222 26.48 -2.49 7.76
CA LEU A 222 27.30 -2.81 6.59
C LEU A 222 28.73 -2.32 6.77
N ASP A 223 29.67 -3.00 6.12
CA ASP A 223 31.02 -2.52 5.87
C ASP A 223 30.96 -1.75 4.53
N PRO A 224 31.22 -0.42 4.51
CA PRO A 224 31.12 0.37 3.30
C PRO A 224 32.09 -0.07 2.20
N GLU A 225 33.30 -0.56 2.53
CA GLU A 225 34.25 -1.02 1.52
C GLU A 225 33.77 -2.30 0.86
N GLN A 226 33.31 -3.27 1.65
CA GLN A 226 32.78 -4.53 1.13
C GLN A 226 31.48 -4.31 0.34
N SER A 227 30.61 -3.45 0.83
CA SER A 227 29.33 -3.17 0.17
C SER A 227 29.53 -2.49 -1.18
N ARG A 228 30.44 -1.53 -1.29
CA ARG A 228 30.81 -0.88 -2.56
C ARG A 228 31.47 -1.84 -3.56
N TYR A 229 32.23 -2.82 -3.07
CA TYR A 229 32.86 -3.79 -3.95
C TYR A 229 31.85 -4.75 -4.58
N TRP A 230 30.87 -5.23 -3.80
CA TRP A 230 29.94 -6.28 -4.25
C TRP A 230 28.62 -5.78 -4.82
N LEU A 231 28.19 -4.56 -4.49
CA LEU A 231 26.90 -4.01 -4.93
C LEU A 231 27.09 -3.07 -6.12
N PRO A 232 26.10 -2.99 -7.03
CA PRO A 232 24.81 -3.70 -7.00
C PRO A 232 24.92 -5.17 -7.42
N VAL A 233 23.91 -5.97 -7.08
CA VAL A 233 23.85 -7.38 -7.50
C VAL A 233 23.71 -7.47 -9.02
N ASP A 234 24.66 -8.12 -9.68
CA ASP A 234 24.68 -8.25 -11.15
C ASP A 234 23.48 -9.00 -11.74
N GLN A 235 23.06 -10.07 -11.07
CA GLN A 235 21.97 -10.94 -11.48
C GLN A 235 21.21 -11.44 -10.25
N TYR A 236 19.95 -11.01 -10.13
CA TYR A 236 19.02 -11.48 -9.13
C TYR A 236 18.03 -12.47 -9.77
N ILE A 237 17.75 -13.58 -9.09
CA ILE A 237 16.87 -14.66 -9.59
C ILE A 237 15.82 -14.95 -8.52
N GLY A 238 14.54 -14.83 -8.87
CA GLY A 238 13.42 -15.02 -7.93
C GLY A 238 12.08 -15.15 -8.66
N GLY A 239 11.08 -15.78 -8.05
CA GLY A 239 9.79 -15.97 -8.68
C GLY A 239 9.02 -14.65 -8.90
N ILE A 240 8.16 -14.62 -9.91
CA ILE A 240 7.39 -13.42 -10.31
C ILE A 240 6.41 -12.95 -9.22
N GLU A 241 6.05 -13.83 -8.28
CA GLU A 241 5.23 -13.50 -7.11
C GLU A 241 5.82 -12.38 -6.24
N HIS A 242 7.12 -12.12 -6.35
CA HIS A 242 7.83 -11.08 -5.60
C HIS A 242 7.93 -9.73 -6.34
N ALA A 243 7.31 -9.58 -7.52
CA ALA A 243 7.43 -8.41 -8.40
C ALA A 243 7.05 -7.06 -7.75
N ILE A 244 6.02 -7.04 -6.89
CA ILE A 244 5.47 -5.78 -6.35
C ILE A 244 5.92 -5.50 -4.92
N LEU A 245 5.88 -6.48 -4.02
CA LEU A 245 6.20 -6.26 -2.60
C LEU A 245 7.72 -6.28 -2.38
N HIS A 246 8.28 -7.48 -2.21
CA HIS A 246 9.71 -7.70 -1.96
C HIS A 246 10.63 -6.84 -2.83
N LEU A 247 10.47 -6.89 -4.16
CA LEU A 247 11.36 -6.14 -5.05
C LEU A 247 11.20 -4.61 -4.92
N LEU A 248 10.02 -4.10 -4.61
CA LEU A 248 9.84 -2.68 -4.31
C LEU A 248 10.46 -2.30 -2.97
N TYR A 249 10.27 -3.14 -1.94
CA TYR A 249 10.84 -2.90 -0.62
C TYR A 249 12.37 -2.99 -0.63
N SER A 250 12.97 -3.94 -1.34
CA SER A 250 14.43 -3.98 -1.52
C SER A 250 14.97 -2.72 -2.21
N ARG A 251 14.28 -2.22 -3.23
CA ARG A 251 14.67 -0.96 -3.90
C ARG A 251 14.53 0.24 -2.99
N PHE A 252 13.44 0.30 -2.21
CA PHE A 252 13.23 1.35 -1.22
C PHE A 252 14.32 1.33 -0.15
N PHE A 253 14.61 0.17 0.43
CA PHE A 253 15.62 0.01 1.46
C PHE A 253 17.04 0.27 0.94
N HIS A 254 17.34 -0.09 -0.31
CA HIS A 254 18.62 0.25 -0.94
C HIS A 254 18.83 1.76 -1.04
N LYS A 255 17.78 2.51 -1.39
CA LYS A 255 17.85 3.98 -1.43
C LYS A 255 17.99 4.58 -0.03
N LEU A 256 17.34 4.01 0.99
CA LEU A 256 17.58 4.42 2.38
C LEU A 256 19.03 4.17 2.80
N MET A 257 19.57 2.98 2.52
CA MET A 257 20.98 2.66 2.80
C MET A 257 21.94 3.59 2.07
N ARG A 258 21.62 3.98 0.82
CA ARG A 258 22.40 4.93 0.03
C ARG A 258 22.38 6.32 0.66
N ASP A 259 21.20 6.77 1.07
CA ASP A 259 21.01 8.11 1.65
C ASP A 259 21.69 8.22 3.04
N GLU A 260 21.84 7.10 3.76
CA GLU A 260 22.66 6.97 4.97
C GLU A 260 24.16 6.69 4.69
N GLY A 261 24.58 6.66 3.42
CA GLY A 261 25.99 6.51 3.02
C GLY A 261 26.57 5.09 3.16
N LEU A 262 25.72 4.07 3.32
CA LEU A 262 26.15 2.67 3.47
C LEU A 262 26.43 1.97 2.12
N VAL A 263 25.84 2.48 1.03
CA VAL A 263 26.05 2.02 -0.35
C VAL A 263 26.15 3.21 -1.30
N ASP A 264 26.71 3.03 -2.50
CA ASP A 264 27.02 4.09 -3.48
C ASP A 264 26.26 3.96 -4.81
N SER A 265 25.27 3.07 -4.88
CA SER A 265 24.45 2.81 -6.06
C SER A 265 22.96 3.09 -5.81
N ASP A 266 22.22 3.38 -6.88
CA ASP A 266 20.81 3.76 -6.79
C ASP A 266 19.84 2.57 -6.73
N GLU A 267 20.22 1.43 -7.29
CA GLU A 267 19.37 0.26 -7.44
C GLU A 267 20.10 -1.01 -6.98
N PRO A 268 19.44 -1.93 -6.26
CA PRO A 268 20.08 -3.09 -5.67
C PRO A 268 20.41 -4.20 -6.69
N PHE A 269 19.67 -4.29 -7.80
CA PHE A 269 19.74 -5.39 -8.75
C PHE A 269 19.86 -4.87 -10.19
N THR A 270 20.95 -5.19 -10.88
CA THR A 270 21.21 -4.76 -12.27
C THR A 270 20.39 -5.56 -13.28
N ARG A 271 20.26 -6.87 -13.07
CA ARG A 271 19.43 -7.77 -13.88
C ARG A 271 18.52 -8.58 -12.98
N LEU A 272 17.28 -8.77 -13.41
CA LEU A 272 16.29 -9.62 -12.77
C LEU A 272 15.87 -10.72 -13.74
N LEU A 273 15.97 -11.98 -13.31
CA LEU A 273 15.40 -13.12 -14.02
C LEU A 273 14.32 -13.75 -13.15
N CYS A 274 13.10 -13.77 -13.66
CA CYS A 274 11.99 -14.41 -12.97
C CYS A 274 11.78 -15.84 -13.45
N GLN A 275 12.12 -16.83 -12.61
CA GLN A 275 11.87 -18.24 -12.95
C GLN A 275 10.39 -18.59 -12.90
N ALA A 276 10.01 -19.58 -13.71
CA ALA A 276 8.67 -20.15 -13.69
C ALA A 276 8.46 -21.09 -12.49
N TRP A 277 7.20 -21.36 -12.18
CA TRP A 277 6.78 -22.31 -11.16
C TRP A 277 7.21 -23.74 -11.51
N CYS A 278 7.66 -24.49 -10.50
CA CYS A 278 7.78 -25.94 -10.61
C CYS A 278 6.48 -26.59 -10.09
N LEU A 279 5.77 -27.33 -10.94
CA LEU A 279 4.48 -27.92 -10.60
C LEU A 279 4.60 -29.44 -10.41
N PRO A 280 4.47 -29.98 -9.17
CA PRO A 280 4.36 -31.42 -8.98
C PRO A 280 2.97 -31.92 -9.38
N LYS A 281 2.86 -33.20 -9.76
CA LYS A 281 1.55 -33.85 -9.92
C LYS A 281 0.93 -34.08 -8.53
N PRO A 282 -0.26 -33.54 -8.22
CA PRO A 282 -0.93 -33.86 -6.97
C PRO A 282 -1.35 -35.34 -6.98
N ILE A 283 -0.91 -36.10 -5.98
CA ILE A 283 -1.37 -37.48 -5.76
C ILE A 283 -2.52 -37.41 -4.76
N THR A 284 -3.71 -37.81 -5.20
CA THR A 284 -4.87 -37.96 -4.32
C THR A 284 -5.04 -39.43 -3.98
N VAL A 285 -4.88 -39.81 -2.72
CA VAL A 285 -5.18 -41.17 -2.25
C VAL A 285 -6.64 -41.22 -1.84
N LYS A 286 -7.45 -42.01 -2.56
CA LYS A 286 -8.80 -42.37 -2.08
C LYS A 286 -8.65 -43.38 -0.96
N THR A 287 -8.86 -42.96 0.29
CA THR A 287 -9.02 -43.90 1.40
C THR A 287 -10.40 -44.56 1.26
N SER A 288 -10.43 -45.88 1.09
CA SER A 288 -11.67 -46.65 1.31
C SER A 288 -12.01 -46.56 2.79
N ALA A 289 -13.29 -46.35 3.09
CA ALA A 289 -13.77 -46.29 4.46
C ALA A 289 -13.48 -47.61 5.19
N VAL A 290 -12.40 -47.64 5.97
CA VAL A 290 -12.14 -48.67 6.98
C VAL A 290 -11.79 -47.95 8.27
N ALA A 291 -12.75 -47.99 9.20
CA ALA A 291 -12.65 -47.69 10.63
C ALA A 291 -11.93 -46.39 11.04
N ARG A 292 -12.72 -45.32 11.21
CA ARG A 292 -12.38 -44.29 12.20
C ARG A 292 -12.42 -44.92 13.60
N SER A 293 -11.26 -45.21 14.17
CA SER A 293 -11.07 -45.22 15.62
C SER A 293 -9.83 -44.39 15.93
N GLY A 294 -10.05 -43.24 16.59
CA GLY A 294 -9.00 -42.48 17.25
C GLY A 294 -8.21 -41.54 16.34
N PHE A 295 -8.74 -40.36 16.07
CA PHE A 295 -8.01 -39.09 16.16
C PHE A 295 -9.05 -37.97 16.08
N HIS A 296 -9.47 -37.48 17.24
CA HIS A 296 -10.17 -36.20 17.35
C HIS A 296 -9.09 -35.10 17.35
N PRO A 297 -9.10 -34.17 16.39
CA PRO A 297 -8.42 -32.89 16.59
C PRO A 297 -9.22 -32.13 17.64
N LEU A 298 -8.54 -31.77 18.73
CA LEU A 298 -9.07 -30.91 19.77
C LEU A 298 -9.52 -29.59 19.14
N THR A 299 -10.76 -29.22 19.45
CA THR A 299 -11.39 -27.92 19.22
C THR A 299 -10.67 -26.81 19.97
#